data_AF-A0A9X8HA71-F1
#
_entry.id   AF-A0A9X8HA71-F1
#
_cell.length_a   1.000
_cell.length_b   1.000
_cell.length_c   1.000
_cell.angle_alpha   90.00
_cell.angle_beta   90.00
_cell.angle_gamma   90.00
#
_symmetry.space_group_name_H-M   'P 1'
#
loop_
_entity.id
_entity.type
_entity.pdbx_description
1 polymer ?
#
loop_
_entity_poly.entity_id
_entity_poly.type
_entity_poly.pdbx_seq_one_letter_code
_entity_poly.pdbx_strand_id
1 'polypeptide(L)'
;MESIVLYAVGLLQVWFTPYAKVEESFNLQACHDLLYHGVNLTKYDHFEFPGVVPRTFLGAVPVALLSSPILHVFHPSKPVMQICVRSSLWTLSFLAWLYLKRTISALHGRDTSVWFTVVSIVQFHVVFYMVVISLLSFSTIVFRGDTAVLFAPILVTMLAMRQVHMHVIAGG
;
A
#
# COMPACT_ATOMS: atom_id res chain seq x y z
N MET A 1 -18.32 -3.03 0.94
CA MET A 1 -18.23 -2.15 2.12
C MET A 1 -16.89 -2.28 2.83
N GLU A 2 -16.41 -3.50 3.02
CA GLU A 2 -15.13 -3.88 3.62
C GLU A 2 -13.92 -3.11 3.06
N SER A 3 -13.85 -2.88 1.74
CA SER A 3 -12.74 -2.12 1.15
C SER A 3 -12.75 -0.63 1.51
N ILE A 4 -13.95 -0.05 1.73
CA ILE A 4 -14.08 1.34 2.16
C ILE A 4 -13.56 1.49 3.59
N VAL A 5 -13.87 0.51 4.46
CA VAL A 5 -13.35 0.47 5.83
C VAL A 5 -11.83 0.44 5.81
N LEU A 6 -11.21 -0.44 5.01
CA LEU A 6 -9.76 -0.50 4.90
C LEU A 6 -9.16 0.84 4.44
N TYR A 7 -9.76 1.46 3.41
CA TYR A 7 -9.32 2.77 2.93
C TYR A 7 -9.38 3.86 4.01
N ALA A 8 -10.47 3.92 4.75
CA ALA A 8 -10.67 4.88 5.84
C ALA A 8 -9.68 4.66 6.99
N VAL A 9 -9.41 3.40 7.36
CA VAL A 9 -8.42 3.06 8.40
C VAL A 9 -7.03 3.56 8.00
N GLY A 10 -6.62 3.40 6.75
CA GLY A 10 -5.32 3.91 6.30
C GLY A 10 -5.21 5.43 6.29
N LEU A 11 -6.27 6.15 5.88
CA LEU A 11 -6.29 7.61 5.99
C LEU A 11 -6.25 8.09 7.44
N LEU A 12 -7.01 7.43 8.32
CA LEU A 12 -7.02 7.72 9.74
C LEU A 12 -5.64 7.50 10.36
N GLN A 13 -4.95 6.44 9.96
CA GLN A 13 -3.58 6.18 10.38
C GLN A 13 -2.61 7.26 9.92
N VAL A 14 -2.68 7.69 8.65
CA VAL A 14 -1.87 8.80 8.13
C VAL A 14 -2.08 10.08 8.95
N TRP A 15 -3.32 10.34 9.38
CA TRP A 15 -3.65 11.49 10.21
C TRP A 15 -3.10 11.40 11.64
N PHE A 16 -3.26 10.25 12.31
CA PHE A 16 -2.79 10.06 13.68
C PHE A 16 -1.27 9.87 13.80
N THR A 17 -0.61 9.46 12.72
CA THR A 17 0.86 9.35 12.66
C THR A 17 1.42 10.38 11.66
N PRO A 18 1.42 11.68 12.01
CA PRO A 18 1.88 12.73 11.11
C PRO A 18 3.41 12.69 10.92
N TYR A 19 4.13 12.15 11.91
CA TYR A 19 5.58 12.04 11.86
C TYR A 19 6.01 10.85 11.01
N ALA A 20 6.99 11.11 10.14
CA ALA A 20 7.57 10.11 9.28
C ALA A 20 8.53 9.20 10.03
N LYS A 21 8.46 7.92 9.72
CA LYS A 21 9.50 6.95 10.08
C LYS A 21 10.80 7.29 9.32
N VAL A 22 11.95 6.97 9.90
CA VAL A 22 13.27 7.25 9.30
C VAL A 22 13.43 6.57 7.94
N GLU A 23 12.75 5.44 7.75
CA GLU A 23 12.72 4.68 6.51
C GLU A 23 11.93 5.41 5.39
N GLU A 24 10.98 6.26 5.76
CA GLU A 24 10.10 6.98 4.84
C GLU A 24 10.59 8.39 4.52
N SER A 25 11.33 9.01 5.45
CA SER A 25 11.80 10.39 5.37
C SER A 25 12.45 10.71 4.02
N PHE A 26 13.24 9.78 3.49
CA PHE A 26 13.93 9.97 2.22
C PHE A 26 13.00 10.08 1.01
N ASN A 27 11.87 9.36 1.00
CA ASN A 27 10.92 9.45 -0.12
C ASN A 27 9.99 10.63 0.03
N LEU A 28 9.67 10.99 1.27
CA LEU A 28 9.01 12.26 1.57
C LEU A 28 9.87 13.44 1.12
N GLN A 29 11.18 13.38 1.38
CA GLN A 29 12.13 14.38 0.92
C GLN A 29 12.23 14.40 -0.61
N ALA A 30 12.27 13.23 -1.26
CA ALA A 30 12.23 13.16 -2.73
C ALA A 30 10.93 13.76 -3.31
N CYS A 31 9.78 13.56 -2.66
CA CYS A 31 8.52 14.20 -3.06
C CYS A 31 8.56 15.71 -2.81
N HIS A 32 9.11 16.16 -1.68
CA HIS A 32 9.30 17.58 -1.38
C HIS A 32 10.16 18.24 -2.46
N ASP A 33 11.31 17.66 -2.79
CA ASP A 33 12.22 18.22 -3.78
C ASP A 33 11.55 18.28 -5.16
N LEU A 34 10.79 17.25 -5.55
CA LEU A 34 10.06 17.29 -6.82
C LEU A 34 8.94 18.34 -6.83
N LEU A 35 8.22 18.52 -5.71
CA LEU A 35 7.10 19.45 -5.60
C LEU A 35 7.55 20.92 -5.52
N TYR A 36 8.65 21.21 -4.80
CA TYR A 36 9.10 22.57 -4.51
C TYR A 36 10.29 23.03 -5.37
N HIS A 37 11.16 22.10 -5.80
CA HIS A 37 12.36 22.42 -6.59
C HIS A 37 12.24 21.96 -8.04
N GLY A 38 11.41 20.94 -8.33
CA GLY A 38 11.08 20.53 -9.69
C GLY A 38 12.32 20.18 -10.52
N VAL A 39 12.55 20.87 -11.63
CA VAL A 39 13.73 20.60 -12.48
C VAL A 39 15.04 21.15 -11.90
N ASN A 40 14.99 21.94 -10.83
CA ASN A 40 16.18 22.53 -10.24
C ASN A 40 16.90 21.53 -9.31
N LEU A 41 17.60 20.58 -9.94
CA LEU A 41 18.33 19.51 -9.26
C LEU A 41 19.37 20.03 -8.27
N THR A 42 19.94 21.22 -8.49
CA THR A 42 20.97 21.78 -7.59
C THR A 42 20.49 22.03 -6.16
N LYS A 43 19.17 22.16 -5.96
CA LYS A 43 18.54 22.38 -4.66
C LYS A 43 18.07 21.09 -3.99
N TYR A 44 18.34 19.93 -4.59
CA TYR A 44 17.88 18.66 -4.05
C TYR A 44 18.76 18.24 -2.87
N ASP A 45 18.11 17.80 -1.80
CA ASP A 45 18.76 17.39 -0.56
C ASP A 45 19.71 16.19 -0.77
N HIS A 46 19.46 15.41 -1.82
CA HIS A 46 20.29 14.27 -2.21
C HIS A 46 21.77 14.62 -2.49
N PHE A 47 22.07 15.85 -2.90
CA PHE A 47 23.46 16.29 -3.13
C PHE A 47 24.19 16.64 -1.84
N GLU A 48 23.49 17.09 -0.80
CA GLU A 48 24.06 17.42 0.51
C GLU A 48 24.16 16.17 1.40
N PHE A 49 23.16 15.28 1.31
CA PHE A 49 23.10 14.03 2.06
C PHE A 49 22.97 12.81 1.13
N PRO A 50 24.08 12.37 0.50
CA PRO A 50 24.12 11.12 -0.24
C PRO A 50 24.03 9.96 0.77
N GLY A 51 22.80 9.54 1.08
CA GLY A 51 22.56 8.47 2.04
C GLY A 51 23.24 7.15 1.65
N VAL A 52 23.37 6.24 2.62
CA VAL A 52 24.10 4.96 2.50
C VAL A 52 23.48 3.91 1.55
N VAL A 53 22.35 4.22 0.89
CA VAL A 53 21.65 3.32 -0.05
C VAL A 53 21.28 4.09 -1.31
N PRO A 54 21.57 3.58 -2.52
CA PRO A 54 21.17 4.22 -3.77
C PRO A 54 19.64 4.26 -3.88
N ARG A 55 19.08 5.47 -4.02
CA ARG A 55 17.63 5.70 -4.09
C ARG A 55 17.20 5.99 -5.52
N THR A 56 16.01 5.55 -5.88
CA THR A 56 15.40 5.88 -7.17
C THR A 56 14.23 6.82 -6.95
N PHE A 57 14.09 7.84 -7.81
CA PHE A 57 12.95 8.76 -7.77
C PHE A 57 11.67 8.16 -8.37
N LEU A 58 11.75 6.96 -8.97
CA LEU A 58 10.64 6.32 -9.70
C LEU A 58 9.38 6.16 -8.85
N GLY A 59 9.51 5.88 -7.55
CA GLY A 59 8.38 5.79 -6.63
C GLY A 59 7.81 7.13 -6.19
N ALA A 60 8.66 8.16 -6.08
CA ALA A 60 8.27 9.49 -5.61
C ALA A 60 7.52 10.29 -6.70
N VAL A 61 7.89 10.12 -7.98
CA VAL A 61 7.27 10.83 -9.12
C VAL A 61 5.74 10.69 -9.16
N PRO A 62 5.13 9.48 -9.19
CA PRO A 62 3.68 9.37 -9.27
C PRO A 62 2.97 9.94 -8.04
N VAL A 63 3.59 9.87 -6.86
CA VAL A 63 3.03 10.39 -5.60
C VAL A 63 3.07 11.92 -5.60
N ALA A 64 4.18 12.51 -6.01
CA ALA A 64 4.34 13.95 -6.15
C ALA A 64 3.41 14.51 -7.24
N LEU A 65 3.26 13.83 -8.38
CA LEU A 65 2.29 14.23 -9.41
C LEU A 65 0.85 14.21 -8.90
N LEU A 66 0.47 13.18 -8.14
CA LEU A 66 -0.87 13.07 -7.56
C LEU A 66 -1.15 14.15 -6.49
N SER A 67 -0.12 14.60 -5.77
CA SER A 67 -0.24 15.61 -4.71
C SER A 67 0.01 17.05 -5.17
N SER A 68 0.63 17.24 -6.35
CA SER A 68 0.96 18.56 -6.93
C SER A 68 -0.23 19.53 -7.05
N PRO A 69 -1.44 19.11 -7.48
CA PRO A 69 -2.58 20.03 -7.57
C PRO A 69 -2.92 20.67 -6.22
N ILE A 70 -2.75 19.94 -5.12
CA ILE A 70 -3.04 20.43 -3.77
C ILE A 70 -2.08 21.57 -3.41
N LEU A 71 -0.81 21.42 -3.76
CA LEU A 71 0.21 22.45 -3.54
C LEU A 71 -0.11 23.73 -4.33
N HIS A 72 -0.42 23.60 -5.63
CA HIS A 72 -0.62 24.75 -6.51
C HIS A 72 -1.96 25.47 -6.31
N VAL A 73 -2.99 24.78 -5.80
CA VAL A 73 -4.31 25.38 -5.57
C VAL A 73 -4.41 25.97 -4.17
N PHE A 74 -3.97 25.24 -3.14
CA PHE A 74 -4.23 25.61 -1.74
C PHE A 74 -3.00 26.18 -1.02
N HIS A 75 -1.80 26.02 -1.59
CA HIS A 75 -0.53 26.46 -0.99
C HIS A 75 -0.41 26.16 0.51
N PRO A 76 -0.66 24.91 0.96
CA PRO A 76 -0.72 24.64 2.39
C PRO A 76 0.67 24.58 3.00
N SER A 77 0.73 24.64 4.33
CA SER A 77 1.99 24.54 5.07
C SER A 77 2.69 23.19 4.85
N LYS A 78 4.02 23.15 5.01
CA LYS A 78 4.82 21.93 4.85
C LYS A 78 4.29 20.68 5.61
N PRO A 79 3.88 20.76 6.89
CA PRO A 79 3.34 19.58 7.58
C PRO A 79 2.02 19.09 6.97
N VAL A 80 1.19 20.00 6.45
CA VAL A 80 -0.04 19.62 5.74
C VAL A 80 0.29 18.96 4.41
N MET A 81 1.25 19.50 3.65
CA MET A 81 1.71 18.87 2.42
C MET A 81 2.27 17.46 2.65
N GLN A 82 2.99 17.23 3.75
CA GLN A 82 3.44 15.90 4.13
C GLN A 82 2.26 14.93 4.31
N ILE A 83 1.19 15.34 5.00
CA ILE A 83 -0.03 14.53 5.15
C ILE A 83 -0.66 14.26 3.78
N CYS A 84 -0.71 15.26 2.89
CA CYS A 84 -1.25 15.10 1.54
C CYS A 84 -0.44 14.09 0.71
N VAL A 85 0.89 14.20 0.69
CA VAL A 85 1.79 13.28 -0.01
C VAL A 85 1.62 11.84 0.51
N ARG A 86 1.57 11.66 1.84
CA ARG A 86 1.31 10.36 2.47
C ARG A 86 -0.05 9.78 2.12
N SER A 87 -1.08 10.63 2.06
CA SER A 87 -2.44 10.23 1.66
C SER A 87 -2.50 9.84 0.18
N SER A 88 -1.78 10.54 -0.69
CA SER A 88 -1.63 10.19 -2.11
C SER A 88 -0.95 8.84 -2.27
N LEU A 89 0.12 8.59 -1.52
CA LEU A 89 0.79 7.29 -1.49
C LEU A 89 -0.13 6.17 -1.01
N TRP A 90 -0.84 6.38 0.10
CA TRP A 90 -1.82 5.41 0.60
C TRP A 90 -2.86 5.09 -0.47
N THR A 91 -3.38 6.10 -1.18
CA THR A 91 -4.34 5.90 -2.26
C THR A 91 -3.77 5.02 -3.37
N LEU A 92 -2.54 5.26 -3.82
CA LEU A 92 -1.89 4.44 -4.85
C LEU A 92 -1.69 2.99 -4.38
N SER A 93 -1.20 2.80 -3.15
CA SER A 93 -1.04 1.48 -2.52
C SER A 93 -2.39 0.76 -2.39
N PHE A 94 -3.45 1.47 -1.99
CA PHE A 94 -4.79 0.92 -1.88
C PHE A 94 -5.38 0.51 -3.23
N LEU A 95 -5.13 1.27 -4.31
CA LEU A 95 -5.55 0.88 -5.65
C LEU A 95 -4.87 -0.40 -6.13
N ALA A 96 -3.57 -0.56 -5.86
CA ALA A 96 -2.84 -1.78 -6.13
C ALA A 96 -3.40 -2.97 -5.32
N TRP A 97 -3.69 -2.74 -4.04
CA TRP A 97 -4.34 -3.74 -3.18
C TRP A 97 -5.74 -4.11 -3.67
N LEU A 98 -6.53 -3.14 -4.17
CA LEU A 98 -7.87 -3.37 -4.70
C LEU A 98 -7.82 -4.22 -5.98
N TYR A 99 -6.82 -3.98 -6.84
CA TYR A 99 -6.57 -4.81 -8.00
C TYR A 99 -6.29 -6.26 -7.57
N LEU A 100 -5.39 -6.47 -6.60
CA LEU A 100 -5.10 -7.79 -6.03
C LEU A 100 -6.35 -8.46 -5.46
N LYS A 101 -7.15 -7.72 -4.66
CA LYS A 101 -8.41 -8.22 -4.10
C LYS A 101 -9.37 -8.72 -5.20
N ARG A 102 -9.50 -7.97 -6.30
CA ARG A 102 -10.35 -8.33 -7.45
C ARG A 102 -9.85 -9.61 -8.12
N THR A 103 -8.54 -9.75 -8.30
CA THR A 103 -7.94 -10.97 -8.84
C THR A 103 -8.19 -12.17 -7.92
N ILE A 104 -8.04 -12.02 -6.61
CA ILE A 104 -8.35 -13.07 -5.63
C ILE A 104 -9.83 -13.45 -5.73
N SER A 105 -10.73 -12.47 -5.82
CA SER A 105 -12.17 -12.74 -5.96
C SER A 105 -12.51 -13.49 -7.24
N ALA A 106 -11.82 -13.19 -8.34
CA ALA A 106 -12.04 -13.85 -9.63
C ALA A 106 -11.54 -15.31 -9.63
N LEU A 107 -10.43 -15.58 -8.95
CA LEU A 107 -9.80 -16.91 -8.93
C LEU A 107 -10.33 -17.84 -7.84
N HIS A 108 -10.60 -17.31 -6.64
CA HIS A 108 -10.91 -18.09 -5.43
C HIS A 108 -12.31 -17.80 -4.86
N GLY A 109 -13.12 -17.01 -5.56
CA GLY A 109 -14.47 -16.65 -5.15
C GLY A 109 -14.55 -15.46 -4.18
N ARG A 110 -15.77 -14.98 -3.98
CA ARG A 110 -16.07 -13.76 -3.21
C ARG A 110 -15.68 -13.89 -1.74
N ASP A 111 -15.95 -15.05 -1.13
CA ASP A 111 -15.73 -15.26 0.31
C ASP A 111 -14.25 -15.16 0.67
N THR A 112 -13.38 -15.77 -0.12
CA THR A 112 -11.91 -15.68 0.04
C THR A 112 -11.42 -14.24 -0.03
N SER A 113 -11.97 -13.44 -0.95
CA SER A 113 -11.61 -12.02 -1.11
C SER A 113 -12.09 -11.15 0.06
N VAL A 114 -13.24 -11.47 0.65
CA VAL A 114 -13.74 -10.81 1.86
C VAL A 114 -12.83 -11.15 3.05
N TRP A 115 -12.51 -12.42 3.26
CA TRP A 115 -11.59 -12.84 4.33
C TRP A 115 -10.20 -12.23 4.19
N PHE A 116 -9.65 -12.17 2.98
CA PHE A 116 -8.42 -11.44 2.70
C PHE A 116 -8.49 -9.97 3.14
N THR A 117 -9.64 -9.32 2.92
CA THR A 117 -9.87 -7.94 3.36
C THR A 117 -9.93 -7.84 4.89
N VAL A 118 -10.67 -8.73 5.55
CA VAL A 118 -10.79 -8.75 7.02
C VAL A 118 -9.42 -8.94 7.67
N VAL A 119 -8.62 -9.88 7.19
CA VAL A 119 -7.25 -10.12 7.67
C VAL A 119 -6.39 -8.87 7.47
N SER A 120 -6.49 -8.22 6.30
CA SER A 120 -5.76 -6.99 6.00
C SER A 120 -6.13 -5.84 6.95
N ILE A 121 -7.40 -5.74 7.36
CA ILE A 121 -7.88 -4.70 8.31
C ILE A 121 -7.35 -4.97 9.72
N VAL A 122 -7.36 -6.22 10.17
CA VAL A 122 -6.89 -6.60 11.52
C VAL A 122 -5.37 -6.46 11.65
N GLN A 123 -4.63 -6.68 10.57
CA GLN A 123 -3.18 -6.54 10.56
C GLN A 123 -2.76 -5.08 10.50
N PHE A 124 -2.53 -4.48 11.68
CA PHE A 124 -1.98 -3.13 11.84
C PHE A 124 -0.76 -2.86 10.94
N HIS A 125 0.15 -3.84 10.83
CA HIS A 125 1.39 -3.69 10.07
C HIS A 125 1.16 -3.51 8.56
N VAL A 126 0.13 -4.12 7.98
CA VAL A 126 -0.16 -3.98 6.53
C VAL A 126 -0.46 -2.52 6.24
N VAL A 127 -1.45 -1.96 6.94
CA VAL A 127 -1.93 -0.60 6.69
C VAL A 127 -0.87 0.44 7.08
N PHE A 128 -0.12 0.21 8.16
CA PHE A 128 0.94 1.12 8.60
C PHE A 128 2.11 1.22 7.62
N TYR A 129 2.58 0.07 7.09
CA TYR A 129 3.76 0.04 6.22
C TYR A 129 3.45 0.31 4.75
N MET A 130 2.19 0.26 4.32
CA MET A 130 1.76 0.67 2.97
C MET A 130 2.00 2.17 2.67
N VAL A 131 2.40 2.94 3.69
CA VAL A 131 2.77 4.36 3.63
C VAL A 131 4.29 4.56 3.47
N VAL A 132 5.10 3.49 3.37
CA VAL A 132 6.56 3.59 3.16
C VAL A 132 6.91 3.28 1.70
N ILE A 133 7.39 4.29 0.96
CA ILE A 133 7.93 4.12 -0.41
C ILE A 133 9.34 3.52 -0.31
N SER A 134 9.49 2.24 -0.08
CA SER A 134 10.66 1.57 -0.67
C SER A 134 10.24 0.44 -1.58
N LEU A 135 8.94 0.11 -1.56
CA LEU A 135 8.43 -1.18 -1.91
C LEU A 135 6.93 -1.05 -2.22
N LEU A 136 6.59 -0.61 -3.42
CA LEU A 136 5.30 -1.04 -3.98
C LEU A 136 5.25 -2.59 -4.16
N SER A 137 6.33 -3.33 -3.83
CA SER A 137 6.49 -4.75 -4.16
C SER A 137 6.91 -5.68 -3.01
N PHE A 138 7.71 -5.28 -2.00
CA PHE A 138 8.28 -6.30 -1.09
C PHE A 138 7.44 -6.59 0.17
N SER A 139 6.56 -5.71 0.62
CA SER A 139 5.61 -6.07 1.69
C SER A 139 4.56 -7.07 1.19
N THR A 140 4.02 -6.90 -0.03
CA THR A 140 3.23 -7.95 -0.70
C THR A 140 4.05 -9.21 -1.02
N ILE A 141 5.38 -9.13 -1.16
CA ILE A 141 6.30 -10.28 -1.33
C ILE A 141 6.76 -10.93 0.00
N VAL A 142 6.69 -10.24 1.14
CA VAL A 142 7.02 -10.77 2.48
C VAL A 142 5.77 -11.24 3.24
N PHE A 143 4.63 -10.57 3.05
CA PHE A 143 3.32 -11.18 3.31
C PHE A 143 3.15 -12.49 2.51
N ARG A 144 3.82 -12.62 1.36
CA ARG A 144 3.92 -13.82 0.51
C ARG A 144 4.66 -15.00 1.16
N GLY A 145 5.38 -14.81 2.26
CA GLY A 145 5.96 -15.90 3.05
C GLY A 145 5.04 -16.29 4.20
N ASP A 146 4.77 -15.34 5.10
CA ASP A 146 4.16 -15.69 6.39
C ASP A 146 2.64 -15.87 6.32
N THR A 147 1.92 -15.09 5.51
CA THR A 147 0.48 -15.33 5.33
C THR A 147 0.19 -16.49 4.37
N ALA A 148 1.08 -16.77 3.41
CA ALA A 148 0.98 -18.00 2.62
C ALA A 148 1.17 -19.25 3.49
N VAL A 149 2.13 -19.24 4.43
CA VAL A 149 2.34 -20.35 5.38
C VAL A 149 1.19 -20.48 6.39
N LEU A 150 0.62 -19.38 6.88
CA LEU A 150 -0.52 -19.40 7.81
C LEU A 150 -1.85 -19.81 7.15
N PHE A 151 -2.08 -19.42 5.90
CA PHE A 151 -3.31 -19.76 5.17
C PHE A 151 -3.16 -21.00 4.29
N ALA A 152 -1.96 -21.52 4.04
CA ALA A 152 -1.76 -22.77 3.29
C ALA A 152 -2.55 -23.95 3.85
N PRO A 153 -2.60 -24.21 5.18
CA PRO A 153 -3.42 -25.29 5.72
C PRO A 153 -4.90 -25.06 5.45
N ILE A 154 -5.38 -23.82 5.57
CA ILE A 154 -6.79 -23.45 5.34
C ILE A 154 -7.14 -23.60 3.86
N LEU A 155 -6.28 -23.13 2.95
CA LEU A 155 -6.47 -23.24 1.51
C LEU A 155 -6.42 -24.70 1.04
N VAL A 156 -5.48 -25.50 1.57
CA VAL A 156 -5.37 -26.95 1.30
C VAL A 156 -6.58 -27.68 1.86
N THR A 157 -7.07 -27.33 3.04
CA THR A 157 -8.28 -27.92 3.61
C THR A 157 -9.51 -27.53 2.79
N MET A 158 -9.62 -26.28 2.33
CA MET A 158 -10.71 -25.86 1.45
C MET A 158 -10.65 -26.50 0.07
N LEU A 159 -9.45 -26.73 -0.49
CA LEU A 159 -9.25 -27.46 -1.74
C LEU A 159 -9.55 -28.96 -1.59
N ALA A 160 -9.15 -29.58 -0.48
CA ALA A 160 -9.46 -30.97 -0.16
C ALA A 160 -10.96 -31.19 0.07
N MET A 161 -11.63 -30.25 0.77
CA MET A 161 -13.07 -30.30 1.03
C MET A 161 -13.91 -29.98 -0.23
N ARG A 162 -13.37 -29.22 -1.19
CA ARG A 162 -14.05 -28.92 -2.47
C ARG A 162 -13.99 -30.06 -3.48
N GLN A 163 -13.28 -31.16 -3.20
CA GLN A 163 -13.30 -32.38 -4.03
C GLN A 163 -14.33 -33.44 -3.57
N VAL A 164 -15.06 -33.21 -2.47
CA VAL A 164 -15.99 -34.24 -1.94
C VAL A 164 -17.45 -34.06 -2.37
N HIS A 165 -17.80 -33.00 -3.13
CA HIS A 165 -19.19 -32.76 -3.53
C HIS A 165 -19.46 -32.82 -5.06
N MET A 166 -18.86 -33.80 -5.75
CA MET A 166 -19.24 -34.18 -7.13
C MET A 166 -19.25 -35.70 -7.31
N HIS A 167 -19.84 -36.47 -6.38
CA HIS A 167 -20.08 -37.92 -6.58
C HIS A 167 -21.18 -38.53 -5.68
N VAL A 168 -22.40 -37.94 -5.60
CA VAL A 168 -23.57 -38.65 -5.00
C VAL A 168 -24.90 -38.42 -5.76
N ILE A 169 -24.92 -37.82 -6.95
CA ILE A 169 -26.15 -37.76 -7.78
C ILE A 169 -25.86 -38.22 -9.21
N ALA A 170 -25.45 -39.49 -9.32
CA ALA A 170 -25.47 -40.28 -10.55
C ALA A 170 -25.35 -41.76 -10.16
N GLY A 171 -26.37 -42.29 -9.50
CA GLY A 171 -26.39 -43.67 -9.00
C GLY A 171 -27.52 -43.89 -8.01
N GLY A 172 -28.74 -43.99 -8.55
CA GLY A 172 -30.00 -44.22 -7.82
C GLY A 172 -31.17 -43.93 -8.72
#